data_AF-A0A3D4H0P2-F1
#
_entry.id   AF-A0A3D4H0P2-F1
#
_cell.length_a   1.000
_cell.length_b   1.000
_cell.length_c   1.000
_cell.angle_alpha   90.00
_cell.angle_beta   90.00
_cell.angle_gamma   90.00
#
_symmetry.space_group_name_H-M   'P 1'
#
loop_
_entity.id
_entity.type
_entity.pdbx_description
1 polymer ?
#
loop_
_entity_poly.entity_id
_entity_poly.type
_entity_poly.pdbx_seq_one_letter_code
_entity_poly.pdbx_strand_id
1 'polypeptide(L)' 'MDPLHGAIEFRPRGRSLAMGGIPWLPRITDKARAMLRGNLGDYIYP' A
#
# COMPACT_ATOMS: atom_id res chain seq x y z
N MET A 1 12.40 16.84 19.04
CA MET A 1 11.16 16.39 18.40
C MET A 1 11.42 16.37 16.91
N ASP A 2 11.59 15.19 16.33
CA ASP A 2 11.84 15.04 14.90
C ASP A 2 10.54 15.33 14.12
N PRO A 3 10.49 16.38 13.26
CA PRO A 3 9.29 16.76 12.54
C PRO A 3 8.88 15.75 11.46
N LEU A 4 9.68 14.70 11.23
CA LEU A 4 9.39 13.64 10.25
C LEU A 4 8.54 12.49 10.80
N HIS A 5 8.07 12.57 12.05
CA HIS A 5 7.19 11.56 12.67
C HIS A 5 5.72 11.62 12.20
N GLY A 6 5.41 12.37 11.15
CA GLY A 6 4.17 12.17 10.40
C GLY A 6 4.25 10.81 9.73
N ALA A 7 3.58 9.81 10.29
CA ALA A 7 3.50 8.46 9.71
C ALA A 7 3.24 8.59 8.21
N ILE A 8 4.21 8.16 7.38
CA ILE A 8 4.11 8.25 5.93
C ILE A 8 2.78 7.62 5.53
N GLU A 9 1.88 8.44 4.97
CA GLU A 9 0.57 7.99 4.54
C GLU A 9 0.74 6.79 3.60
N PHE A 10 -0.01 5.72 3.87
CA PHE A 10 0.10 4.51 3.08
C PHE A 10 -0.24 4.79 1.62
N ARG A 11 0.71 4.50 0.73
CA ARG A 11 0.51 4.60 -0.71
C ARG A 11 0.93 3.28 -1.38
N PRO A 12 -0.01 2.50 -1.93
CA PRO A 12 0.33 1.25 -2.58
C PRO A 12 1.03 1.49 -3.92
N ARG A 13 1.82 0.51 -4.37
CA ARG A 13 2.55 0.53 -5.64
C ARG A 13 1.62 0.80 -6.84
N GLY A 14 2.20 1.38 -7.91
CA GLY A 14 1.48 1.80 -9.11
C GLY A 14 0.73 0.67 -9.81
N ARG A 15 -0.39 1.00 -10.47
CA ARG A 15 -1.26 0.04 -11.17
C ARG A 15 -0.57 -0.68 -12.33
N SER A 16 0.38 -0.02 -13.00
CA SER A 16 1.15 -0.56 -14.12
C SER A 16 2.26 -1.52 -13.69
N LEU A 17 2.58 -1.61 -12.40
CA LEU A 17 3.63 -2.50 -11.92
C LEU A 17 3.13 -3.94 -11.92
N ALA A 18 3.81 -4.79 -12.68
CA ALA A 18 3.60 -6.23 -12.69
C ALA A 18 4.66 -6.94 -11.84
N MET A 19 4.29 -8.08 -11.26
CA MET A 19 5.20 -9.00 -10.56
C MET A 19 4.84 -10.42 -10.99
N GLY A 20 5.84 -11.20 -11.40
CA GLY A 20 5.60 -12.54 -11.97
C GLY A 20 4.70 -12.54 -13.21
N GLY A 21 4.70 -11.45 -13.99
CA GLY A 21 3.82 -11.28 -15.16
C GLY A 21 2.37 -10.89 -14.81
N ILE A 22 2.03 -10.77 -13.53
CA ILE A 22 0.67 -10.44 -13.09
C ILE A 22 0.60 -8.94 -12.79
N PRO A 23 -0.16 -8.14 -13.57
CA PRO A 23 -0.40 -6.74 -13.26
C PRO A 23 -1.18 -6.62 -11.94
N TRP A 24 -1.05 -5.50 -11.23
CA TRP A 24 -1.70 -5.25 -9.94
C TRP A 24 -1.31 -6.14 -8.75
N LEU A 25 -0.64 -7.28 -8.95
CA LEU A 25 -0.22 -8.17 -7.86
C LEU A 25 0.61 -7.44 -6.78
N PRO A 26 1.57 -6.57 -7.12
CA PRO A 26 2.27 -5.75 -6.12
C PRO A 26 1.32 -4.86 -5.32
N ARG A 27 0.37 -4.23 -6.01
CA ARG A 27 -0.56 -3.26 -5.44
C ARG A 27 -1.54 -3.92 -4.47
N ILE A 28 -2.13 -5.06 -4.84
CA ILE A 28 -3.05 -5.78 -3.96
C ILE A 28 -2.32 -6.34 -2.73
N THR A 29 -1.06 -6.77 -2.89
CA THR A 29 -0.21 -7.20 -1.78
C THR A 29 0.05 -6.07 -0.79
N ASP A 30 0.30 -4.85 -1.28
CA ASP A 30 0.48 -3.68 -0.39
C ASP A 30 -0.78 -3.39 0.40
N LYS A 31 -1.94 -3.37 -0.28
CA LYS A 31 -3.23 -3.13 0.36
C LYS A 31 -3.55 -4.19 1.41
N ALA A 32 -3.27 -5.46 1.12
CA ALA A 32 -3.43 -6.55 2.08
C ALA A 32 -2.57 -6.34 3.33
N ARG A 33 -1.29 -5.98 3.15
CA ARG A 33 -0.38 -5.67 4.27
C ARG A 33 -0.83 -4.46 5.07
N ALA A 34 -1.36 -3.43 4.41
CA ALA A 34 -1.84 -2.23 5.07
C ALA A 34 -3.14 -2.44 5.84
N MET A 35 -4.05 -3.24 5.29
CA MET A 35 -5.25 -3.69 5.99
C MET A 35 -4.89 -4.44 7.29
N LEU A 36 -3.94 -5.37 7.21
CA LEU A 36 -3.46 -6.14 8.37
C LEU A 36 -2.78 -5.26 9.43
N ARG A 37 -2.19 -4.13 9.03
CA ARG A 37 -1.52 -3.18 9.94
C ARG A 37 -2.44 -2.06 10.43
N GLY A 38 -3.69 -2.01 9.97
CA GLY A 38 -4.64 -0.95 10.32
C GLY A 38 -4.25 0.44 9.77
N ASN A 39 -3.45 0.50 8.70
CA ASN A 39 -2.97 1.75 8.12
C ASN A 39 -3.35 1.90 6.63
N LEU A 40 -4.48 1.32 6.23
CA LEU A 40 -4.94 1.35 4.85
C LEU A 40 -5.38 2.76 4.36
N GLY A 41 -5.75 3.65 5.28
CA GLY A 41 -6.26 4.99 4.94
C GLY A 41 -7.58 4.92 4.16
N ASP A 42 -7.71 5.74 3.13
CA ASP A 42 -8.92 5.83 2.28
C ASP A 42 -9.00 4.73 1.20
N TYR A 43 -8.03 3.81 1.16
CA TYR A 43 -8.07 2.70 0.22
C TYR A 43 -9.07 1.63 0.69
N ILE A 44 -9.83 1.08 -0.25
CA ILE A 44 -10.73 -0.06 0.01
C ILE A 44 -9.98 -1.35 -0.33
N TYR A 45 -10.12 -2.42 0.46
CA TYR A 45 -9.56 -3.75 0.15
C TYR A 45 -10.63 -4.84 0.31
N PRO A 46 -10.74 -5.81 -0.65
CA PRO A 46 -10.01 -5.89 -1.91
C PRO A 46 -10.32 -4.74 -2.88
#